data_AF-A0AAU9WPY5-F1
#
_entry.id   AF-A0AAU9WPY5-F1
#
_cell.length_a   1.000
_cell.length_b   1.000
_cell.length_c   1.000
_cell.angle_alpha   90.00
_cell.angle_beta   90.00
_cell.angle_gamma   90.00
#
_symmetry.space_group_name_H-M   'P 1'
#
loop_
_entity.id
_entity.type
_entity.pdbx_description
1 polymer ?
#
loop_
_entity_poly.entity_id
_entity_poly.type
_entity_poly.pdbx_seq_one_letter_code
_entity_poly.pdbx_strand_id
1 'polypeptide(L)'
;MADDVKTTRCECVSIVTGDSEYAREFAKFAICSAENNMGTAGSCSRGEVIQNEIPTFKVVLVGDPEVGKSSIFLRYTKNQFDYSYQPSVSVSIGNIVKHVNVPFETIVSVALWDLPGREEMDLRRSYYKDVDAAIVVVDMDDIDSVTMAGTWKQDIVNNAVFTANNGNIKENIADSKLIPILLLGNKMDKLKYHKTEEERNDDDDEMSYLETVRVLEGVALQHGFVGSVTVSAKESDNSVHAAIQSLIRHLLQQKMKKKKLTSKGGKLSKNDLELEEKNYVTISPLEISEKKEFIPLIVTKVSEFDVFFAECNNPIETVQNTSTGLLDAMNNFKRACSRAGVTSSTKASLEECIDGLKQLIRTDDDEDALEAHEDGGYIKLLVKEEVKERVSGPVQRVLNSFHSEVGAASKKVLVQCPGALNSLRENEDKINELKATAFERATARGMTQRRAKAAVCNIDANCTRIGEAVATAMETMTAVDNDYKKIKAAMLW
;
A
#
# COMPACT_ATOMS: atom_id res chain seq x y z
N MET A 1 -15.81 -66.01 -2.80
CA MET A 1 -15.08 -66.39 -4.03
C MET A 1 -15.68 -65.60 -5.18
N ALA A 2 -14.81 -65.23 -6.12
CA ALA A 2 -15.02 -64.42 -7.32
C ALA A 2 -14.74 -62.92 -7.13
N ASP A 3 -13.52 -62.59 -7.56
CA ASP A 3 -12.96 -61.29 -7.89
C ASP A 3 -13.79 -60.52 -8.92
N ASP A 4 -13.72 -59.19 -8.87
CA ASP A 4 -13.67 -58.38 -10.09
C ASP A 4 -13.03 -57.01 -9.80
N VAL A 5 -11.81 -56.85 -10.32
CA VAL A 5 -11.03 -55.61 -10.33
C VAL A 5 -11.62 -54.69 -11.40
N LYS A 6 -12.22 -53.57 -10.99
CA LYS A 6 -12.55 -52.45 -11.89
C LYS A 6 -11.61 -51.28 -11.64
N THR A 7 -10.68 -51.12 -12.57
CA THR A 7 -9.83 -49.95 -12.78
C THR A 7 -10.71 -48.72 -12.98
N THR A 8 -10.69 -47.79 -12.02
CA THR A 8 -11.38 -46.49 -12.14
C THR A 8 -10.45 -45.52 -12.87
N ARG A 9 -10.87 -45.12 -14.07
CA ARG A 9 -10.24 -44.12 -14.93
C ARG A 9 -10.51 -42.74 -14.31
N CYS A 10 -9.47 -41.97 -14.01
CA CYS A 10 -9.62 -40.56 -13.64
C CYS A 10 -10.22 -39.80 -14.83
N GLU A 11 -11.41 -39.23 -14.63
CA GLU A 11 -11.99 -38.24 -15.53
C GLU A 11 -11.18 -36.95 -15.44
N CYS A 12 -10.70 -36.47 -16.59
CA CYS A 12 -10.13 -35.15 -16.73
C CYS A 12 -11.20 -34.11 -16.38
N VAL A 13 -11.00 -33.37 -15.29
CA VAL A 13 -11.81 -32.19 -14.97
C VAL A 13 -11.49 -31.12 -16.01
N SER A 14 -12.46 -30.89 -16.88
CA SER A 14 -12.52 -29.82 -17.86
C SER A 14 -12.30 -28.48 -17.16
N ILE A 15 -11.27 -27.74 -17.58
CA ILE A 15 -11.07 -26.35 -17.21
C ILE A 15 -12.23 -25.56 -17.81
N VAL A 16 -13.23 -25.23 -16.99
CA VAL A 16 -14.27 -24.26 -17.35
C VAL A 16 -13.57 -22.90 -17.39
N THR A 17 -13.12 -22.52 -18.58
CA THR A 17 -12.78 -21.13 -18.89
C THR A 17 -14.07 -20.32 -18.76
N GLY A 18 -14.24 -19.64 -17.63
CA GLY A 18 -15.32 -18.67 -17.46
C GLY A 18 -15.17 -17.58 -18.50
N ASP A 19 -16.16 -17.49 -19.39
CA ASP A 19 -16.35 -16.43 -20.37
C ASP A 19 -16.28 -15.06 -19.68
N SER A 20 -15.18 -14.35 -19.90
CA SER A 20 -15.09 -12.91 -19.66
C SER A 20 -14.93 -12.25 -21.02
N GLU A 21 -15.95 -11.47 -21.38
CA GLU A 21 -16.06 -10.68 -22.60
C GLU A 21 -14.83 -9.77 -22.86
N TYR A 22 -14.05 -9.48 -21.81
CA TYR A 22 -12.78 -8.75 -21.88
C TYR A 22 -11.67 -9.47 -22.67
N ALA A 23 -11.60 -10.80 -22.68
CA ALA A 23 -10.51 -11.51 -23.37
C ALA A 23 -10.61 -11.42 -24.91
N ARG A 24 -11.83 -11.24 -25.45
CA ARG A 24 -12.04 -11.09 -26.91
C ARG A 24 -11.71 -9.70 -27.42
N GLU A 25 -11.80 -8.67 -26.57
CA GLU A 25 -11.45 -7.30 -26.95
C GLU A 25 -9.92 -7.12 -27.04
N PHE A 26 -9.16 -7.78 -26.18
CA PHE A 26 -7.69 -7.78 -26.22
C PHE A 26 -7.10 -8.55 -27.42
N ALA A 27 -7.75 -9.62 -27.90
CA ALA A 27 -7.30 -10.35 -29.08
C ALA A 27 -7.45 -9.54 -30.39
N LYS A 28 -8.40 -8.60 -30.47
CA LYS A 28 -8.60 -7.74 -31.65
C LYS A 28 -7.52 -6.66 -31.79
N PHE A 29 -6.95 -6.18 -30.68
CA PHE A 29 -5.89 -5.16 -30.73
C PHE A 29 -4.53 -5.74 -31.17
N ALA A 30 -4.29 -7.03 -30.94
CA ALA A 30 -3.02 -7.70 -31.29
C ALA A 30 -2.92 -8.13 -32.76
N ILE A 31 -4.04 -8.25 -33.49
CA ILE A 31 -4.06 -8.78 -34.88
C ILE A 31 -4.13 -7.66 -35.94
N CYS A 32 -4.53 -6.44 -35.58
CA CYS A 32 -4.79 -5.35 -36.55
C CYS A 32 -3.53 -4.58 -37.03
N SER A 33 -2.32 -5.15 -36.95
CA SER A 33 -1.09 -4.54 -37.52
C SER A 33 -0.35 -5.44 -38.50
N ALA A 34 -0.97 -6.52 -38.96
CA ALA A 34 -0.35 -7.48 -39.87
C ALA A 34 -1.17 -7.70 -41.14
N GLU A 35 -1.63 -6.63 -41.81
CA GLU A 35 -2.12 -6.71 -43.19
C GLU A 35 -1.95 -5.35 -43.87
N ASN A 36 -0.78 -5.14 -44.48
CA ASN A 36 -0.56 -4.31 -45.67
C ASN A 36 0.93 -4.28 -46.02
N ASN A 37 1.39 -5.31 -46.75
CA ASN A 37 2.17 -5.12 -47.98
C ASN A 37 2.56 -6.47 -48.59
N MET A 38 1.94 -6.77 -49.73
CA MET A 38 2.45 -7.69 -50.74
C MET A 38 3.73 -7.10 -51.33
N GLY A 39 4.83 -7.86 -51.35
CA GLY A 39 6.00 -7.49 -52.15
C GLY A 39 7.32 -8.17 -51.80
N THR A 40 7.68 -9.16 -52.61
CA THR A 40 9.05 -9.64 -52.91
C THR A 40 9.81 -10.47 -51.88
N ALA A 41 10.22 -11.66 -52.35
CA ALA A 41 10.95 -12.71 -51.65
C ALA A 41 12.42 -12.35 -51.36
N GLY A 42 12.92 -12.74 -50.19
CA GLY A 42 14.33 -12.72 -49.83
C GLY A 42 14.62 -13.45 -48.51
N SER A 43 15.05 -14.71 -48.61
CA SER A 43 15.85 -15.47 -47.63
C SER A 43 15.44 -15.40 -46.14
N CYS A 44 14.58 -16.33 -45.69
CA CYS A 44 14.37 -16.64 -44.28
C CYS A 44 15.63 -17.27 -43.65
N SER A 45 16.40 -16.48 -42.91
CA SER A 45 17.19 -16.99 -41.79
C SER A 45 16.25 -17.17 -40.60
N ARG A 46 16.31 -18.35 -39.95
CA ARG A 46 15.49 -18.75 -38.81
C ARG A 46 15.52 -17.68 -37.71
N GLY A 47 14.49 -16.84 -37.65
CA GLY A 47 14.21 -16.00 -36.50
C GLY A 47 13.63 -16.88 -35.40
N GLU A 48 14.34 -17.00 -34.28
CA GLU A 48 13.77 -17.50 -33.04
C GLU A 48 12.60 -16.59 -32.64
N VAL A 49 11.39 -17.15 -32.68
CA VAL A 49 10.20 -16.52 -32.11
C VAL A 49 10.37 -16.56 -30.58
N ILE A 50 10.80 -15.46 -29.98
CA ILE A 50 10.76 -15.31 -28.51
C ILE A 50 9.29 -15.07 -28.13
N GLN A 51 8.57 -16.16 -27.81
CA GLN A 51 7.33 -16.07 -27.05
C GLN A 51 7.68 -15.51 -25.66
N ASN A 52 7.38 -14.23 -25.41
CA ASN A 52 7.51 -13.67 -24.06
C ASN A 52 6.37 -14.22 -23.20
N GLU A 53 6.56 -15.38 -22.58
CA GLU A 53 5.65 -15.92 -21.57
C GLU A 53 5.56 -14.97 -20.37
N ILE A 54 4.33 -14.65 -19.95
CA ILE A 54 4.09 -13.87 -18.74
C ILE A 54 4.52 -14.75 -17.54
N PRO A 55 5.49 -14.31 -16.72
CA PRO A 55 5.93 -15.09 -15.58
C PRO A 55 4.76 -15.30 -14.61
N THR A 56 4.45 -16.57 -14.33
CA THR A 56 3.41 -16.96 -13.38
C THR A 56 4.07 -17.37 -12.06
N PHE A 57 3.50 -16.92 -10.95
CA PHE A 57 3.91 -17.29 -9.59
C PHE A 57 2.79 -18.01 -8.88
N LYS A 58 3.08 -19.20 -8.36
CA LYS A 58 2.16 -19.95 -7.49
C LYS A 58 2.36 -19.53 -6.04
N VAL A 59 1.31 -18.98 -5.43
CA VAL A 59 1.29 -18.56 -4.02
C VAL A 59 0.22 -19.34 -3.28
N VAL A 60 0.58 -19.96 -2.16
CA VAL A 60 -0.36 -20.73 -1.31
C VAL A 60 -0.70 -19.96 -0.03
N LEU A 61 -1.96 -19.99 0.37
CA LEU A 61 -2.45 -19.50 1.66
C LEU A 61 -2.54 -20.67 2.64
N VAL A 62 -1.93 -20.53 3.81
CA VAL A 62 -1.86 -21.57 4.85
C VAL A 62 -2.13 -20.95 6.22
N GLY A 63 -2.67 -21.72 7.16
CA GLY A 63 -2.99 -21.27 8.51
C GLY A 63 -4.20 -21.99 9.09
N ASP A 64 -4.48 -21.74 10.35
CA ASP A 64 -5.56 -22.41 11.09
C ASP A 64 -6.96 -22.15 10.49
N PRO A 65 -7.96 -23.00 10.77
CA PRO A 65 -9.34 -22.69 10.41
C PRO A 65 -9.74 -21.31 10.98
N GLU A 66 -10.67 -20.64 10.29
CA GLU A 66 -11.26 -19.36 10.77
C GLU A 66 -10.34 -18.13 10.82
N VAL A 67 -9.03 -18.24 10.56
CA VAL A 67 -8.12 -17.08 10.46
C VAL A 67 -8.42 -16.14 9.28
N GLY A 68 -9.26 -16.57 8.33
CA GLY A 68 -9.75 -15.72 7.23
C GLY A 68 -9.01 -15.86 5.89
N LYS A 69 -8.38 -17.01 5.62
CA LYS A 69 -7.70 -17.32 4.33
C LYS A 69 -8.62 -17.11 3.13
N SER A 70 -9.82 -17.69 3.14
CA SER A 70 -10.82 -17.53 2.07
C SER A 70 -11.31 -16.10 1.91
N SER A 71 -11.42 -15.35 3.02
CA SER A 71 -11.77 -13.93 2.98
C SER A 71 -10.66 -13.08 2.33
N ILE A 72 -9.40 -13.37 2.63
CA ILE A 72 -8.24 -12.74 1.97
C ILE A 72 -8.22 -13.10 0.48
N PHE A 73 -8.45 -14.36 0.14
CA PHE A 73 -8.56 -14.81 -1.24
C PHE A 73 -9.66 -14.06 -2.02
N LEU A 74 -10.86 -13.96 -1.43
CA LEU A 74 -11.99 -13.24 -2.04
C LEU A 74 -11.71 -11.74 -2.17
N ARG A 75 -11.08 -11.13 -1.15
CA ARG A 75 -10.67 -9.73 -1.16
C ARG A 75 -9.65 -9.45 -2.26
N TYR A 76 -8.68 -10.34 -2.46
CA TYR A 76 -7.67 -10.16 -3.50
C TYR A 76 -8.20 -10.42 -4.92
N THR A 77 -9.08 -11.42 -5.08
CA THR A 77 -9.61 -11.84 -6.39
C THR A 77 -10.75 -10.99 -6.90
N LYS A 78 -11.72 -10.68 -6.03
CA LYS A 78 -12.98 -10.01 -6.41
C LYS A 78 -13.17 -8.65 -5.74
N ASN A 79 -12.25 -8.24 -4.86
CA ASN A 79 -12.41 -7.08 -4.00
C ASN A 79 -13.73 -7.09 -3.20
N GLN A 80 -14.13 -8.28 -2.73
CA GLN A 80 -15.36 -8.50 -1.97
C GLN A 80 -15.04 -9.15 -0.62
N PHE A 81 -15.97 -9.01 0.32
CA PHE A 81 -15.94 -9.68 1.61
C PHE A 81 -17.33 -10.23 1.92
N ASP A 82 -17.38 -11.48 2.35
CA ASP A 82 -18.63 -12.15 2.76
C ASP A 82 -18.68 -12.22 4.29
N TYR A 83 -19.82 -11.83 4.86
CA TYR A 83 -20.07 -11.88 6.30
C TYR A 83 -20.51 -13.26 6.78
N SER A 84 -20.96 -14.13 5.87
CA SER A 84 -21.36 -15.49 6.20
C SER A 84 -20.13 -16.40 6.22
N TYR A 85 -19.83 -16.98 7.39
CA TYR A 85 -18.77 -17.98 7.49
C TYR A 85 -19.24 -19.29 6.84
N GLN A 86 -18.53 -19.70 5.79
CA GLN A 86 -18.65 -21.02 5.20
C GLN A 86 -17.27 -21.70 5.25
N PRO A 87 -17.12 -22.82 5.99
CA PRO A 87 -15.88 -23.58 5.98
C PRO A 87 -15.49 -23.99 4.56
N SER A 88 -14.23 -23.80 4.18
CA SER A 88 -13.73 -24.20 2.87
C SER A 88 -13.68 -25.73 2.79
N VAL A 89 -14.57 -26.33 2.01
CA VAL A 89 -14.62 -27.79 1.79
C VAL A 89 -13.67 -28.22 0.66
N SER A 90 -13.36 -27.30 -0.26
CA SER A 90 -12.51 -27.53 -1.42
C SER A 90 -11.45 -26.44 -1.58
N VAL A 91 -10.32 -26.79 -2.20
CA VAL A 91 -9.30 -25.82 -2.61
C VAL A 91 -9.84 -24.85 -3.65
N SER A 92 -9.67 -23.55 -3.41
CA SER A 92 -10.04 -22.51 -4.37
C SER A 92 -8.79 -21.95 -5.04
N ILE A 93 -8.79 -21.90 -6.38
CA ILE A 93 -7.67 -21.40 -7.18
C ILE A 93 -8.12 -20.14 -7.91
N GLY A 94 -7.41 -19.04 -7.69
CA GLY A 94 -7.65 -17.75 -8.30
C GLY A 94 -6.43 -17.30 -9.08
N ASN A 95 -6.56 -17.21 -10.41
CA ASN A 95 -5.52 -16.66 -11.26
C ASN A 95 -5.80 -15.18 -11.51
N ILE A 96 -4.85 -14.33 -11.13
CA ILE A 96 -4.95 -12.89 -11.32
C ILE A 96 -3.71 -12.39 -12.03
N VAL A 97 -3.90 -11.69 -13.15
CA VAL A 97 -2.82 -10.96 -13.82
C VAL A 97 -2.73 -9.57 -13.20
N LYS A 98 -1.55 -9.20 -12.69
CA LYS A 98 -1.30 -7.89 -12.10
C LYS A 98 -0.08 -7.23 -12.75
N HIS A 99 -0.18 -5.93 -12.93
CA HIS A 99 0.96 -5.09 -13.26
C HIS A 99 1.72 -4.80 -11.97
N VAL A 100 2.99 -5.19 -11.88
CA VAL A 100 3.82 -4.89 -10.71
C VAL A 100 4.90 -3.90 -11.12
N ASN A 101 4.87 -2.74 -10.46
CA ASN A 101 5.86 -1.69 -10.66
C ASN A 101 7.17 -2.06 -9.93
N VAL A 102 7.97 -2.88 -10.60
CA VAL A 102 9.42 -3.10 -10.36
C VAL A 102 10.15 -2.20 -11.38
N PRO A 103 11.45 -1.85 -11.27
CA PRO A 103 12.21 -0.98 -12.20
C PRO A 103 12.01 -1.11 -13.72
N PHE A 104 11.25 -2.09 -14.22
CA PHE A 104 10.91 -2.31 -15.63
C PHE A 104 9.43 -2.64 -15.91
N GLU A 105 8.49 -2.29 -15.00
CA GLU A 105 7.04 -2.55 -15.12
C GLU A 105 6.72 -3.93 -15.72
N THR A 106 6.83 -4.97 -14.90
CA THR A 106 6.65 -6.35 -15.37
C THR A 106 5.22 -6.81 -15.11
N ILE A 107 4.56 -7.26 -16.18
CA ILE A 107 3.29 -7.98 -16.06
C ILE A 107 3.59 -9.37 -15.50
N VAL A 108 2.93 -9.72 -14.41
CA VAL A 108 3.05 -11.03 -13.76
C VAL A 108 1.68 -11.63 -13.57
N SER A 109 1.60 -12.95 -13.70
CA SER A 109 0.43 -13.72 -13.32
C SER A 109 0.65 -14.31 -11.93
N VAL A 110 -0.34 -14.22 -11.06
CA VAL A 110 -0.29 -14.78 -9.71
C VAL A 110 -1.42 -15.79 -9.60
N ALA A 111 -1.06 -17.04 -9.37
CA ALA A 111 -1.99 -18.09 -9.03
C ALA A 111 -2.05 -18.19 -7.51
N LEU A 112 -3.10 -17.66 -6.90
CA LEU A 112 -3.35 -17.75 -5.46
C LEU A 112 -4.16 -18.99 -5.16
N TRP A 113 -3.69 -19.80 -4.21
CA TRP A 113 -4.31 -21.05 -3.80
C TRP A 113 -4.79 -20.91 -2.35
N ASP A 114 -6.11 -20.97 -2.16
CA ASP A 114 -6.73 -21.02 -0.84
C ASP A 114 -6.91 -22.47 -0.41
N LEU A 115 -6.20 -22.86 0.65
CA LEU A 115 -6.22 -24.22 1.19
C LEU A 115 -7.13 -24.28 2.43
N PRO A 116 -8.01 -25.29 2.54
CA PRO A 116 -8.74 -25.57 3.77
C PRO A 116 -7.80 -25.75 4.97
N GLY A 117 -8.14 -25.14 6.11
CA GLY A 117 -7.30 -25.18 7.33
C GLY A 117 -7.29 -26.52 8.08
N ARG A 118 -7.97 -27.55 7.57
CA ARG A 118 -8.12 -28.88 8.22
C ARG A 118 -7.64 -30.05 7.36
N GLU A 119 -6.93 -29.80 6.27
CA GLU A 119 -6.54 -30.89 5.36
C GLU A 119 -5.53 -31.85 5.96
N GLU A 120 -5.71 -33.13 5.65
CA GLU A 120 -4.76 -34.19 5.97
C GLU A 120 -3.40 -33.91 5.30
N MET A 121 -2.32 -34.29 6.00
CA MET A 121 -0.93 -33.99 5.60
C MET A 121 -0.60 -34.47 4.17
N ASP A 122 -1.20 -35.58 3.74
CA ASP A 122 -0.94 -36.18 2.42
C ASP A 122 -1.54 -35.36 1.27
N LEU A 123 -2.69 -34.73 1.51
CA LEU A 123 -3.31 -33.84 0.52
C LEU A 123 -2.53 -32.53 0.39
N ARG A 124 -2.06 -31.98 1.53
CA ARG A 124 -1.25 -30.75 1.57
C ARG A 124 0.04 -30.82 0.75
N ARG A 125 0.72 -31.98 0.75
CA ARG A 125 1.91 -32.22 -0.10
C ARG A 125 1.62 -32.00 -1.58
N SER A 126 0.44 -32.39 -2.06
CA SER A 126 0.05 -32.17 -3.46
C SER A 126 -0.13 -30.69 -3.79
N TYR A 127 -0.62 -29.90 -2.82
CA TYR A 127 -0.82 -28.46 -2.97
C TYR A 127 0.47 -27.66 -2.88
N TYR A 128 1.44 -28.10 -2.07
CA TYR A 128 2.77 -27.48 -1.97
C TYR A 128 3.72 -27.81 -3.11
N LYS A 129 3.30 -28.68 -4.05
CA LYS A 129 4.09 -28.99 -5.23
C LYS A 129 4.36 -27.73 -6.08
N ASP A 130 5.63 -27.50 -6.41
CA ASP A 130 6.10 -26.42 -7.28
C ASP A 130 5.61 -25.02 -6.85
N VAL A 131 5.56 -24.77 -5.53
CA VAL A 131 5.15 -23.47 -4.97
C VAL A 131 6.28 -22.44 -5.09
N ASP A 132 5.99 -21.23 -5.60
CA ASP A 132 6.97 -20.15 -5.66
C ASP A 132 7.08 -19.37 -4.33
N ALA A 133 5.96 -19.21 -3.61
CA ALA A 133 5.90 -18.57 -2.30
C ALA A 133 4.70 -19.02 -1.47
N ALA A 134 4.76 -18.78 -0.16
CA ALA A 134 3.63 -19.06 0.73
C ALA A 134 3.31 -17.87 1.63
N ILE A 135 2.07 -17.83 2.08
CA ILE A 135 1.55 -16.85 3.02
C ILE A 135 0.94 -17.61 4.17
N VAL A 136 1.47 -17.39 5.37
CA VAL A 136 0.90 -17.90 6.62
C VAL A 136 -0.01 -16.83 7.19
N VAL A 137 -1.29 -17.15 7.34
CA VAL A 137 -2.32 -16.24 7.87
C VAL A 137 -2.62 -16.60 9.31
N VAL A 138 -2.59 -15.60 10.18
CA VAL A 138 -2.96 -15.70 11.60
C VAL A 138 -4.06 -14.71 11.92
N ASP A 139 -4.81 -14.96 12.98
CA ASP A 139 -5.82 -14.03 13.50
C ASP A 139 -5.17 -13.15 14.58
N MET A 140 -5.23 -11.84 14.43
CA MET A 140 -4.65 -10.89 15.39
C MET A 140 -5.43 -10.81 16.70
N ASP A 141 -6.67 -11.31 16.71
CA ASP A 141 -7.52 -11.45 17.91
C ASP A 141 -7.21 -12.73 18.71
N ASP A 142 -6.47 -13.68 18.11
CA ASP A 142 -6.17 -14.99 18.70
C ASP A 142 -4.65 -15.24 18.74
N ILE A 143 -4.07 -15.08 19.94
CA ILE A 143 -2.65 -15.26 20.19
C ILE A 143 -2.19 -16.70 19.90
N ASP A 144 -3.04 -17.70 20.14
CA ASP A 144 -2.69 -19.10 19.89
C ASP A 144 -2.41 -19.31 18.40
N SER A 145 -3.22 -18.68 17.53
CA SER A 145 -2.99 -18.70 16.08
C SER A 145 -1.64 -18.08 15.68
N VAL A 146 -1.20 -17.03 16.39
CA VAL A 146 0.10 -16.38 16.17
C VAL A 146 1.24 -17.33 16.55
N THR A 147 1.11 -18.05 17.67
CA THR A 147 2.13 -19.05 18.07
C THR A 147 2.22 -20.23 17.10
N MET A 148 1.11 -20.61 16.47
CA MET A 148 1.06 -21.69 15.47
C MET A 148 1.69 -21.32 14.13
N ALA A 149 1.97 -20.04 13.87
CA ALA A 149 2.62 -19.59 12.63
C ALA A 149 3.92 -20.35 12.34
N GLY A 150 4.74 -20.59 13.36
CA GLY A 150 6.00 -21.33 13.25
C GLY A 150 5.79 -22.78 12.79
N THR A 151 4.76 -23.43 13.31
CA THR A 151 4.37 -24.80 12.93
C THR A 151 3.93 -24.86 11.47
N TRP A 152 3.09 -23.92 11.04
CA TRP A 152 2.64 -23.82 9.65
C TRP A 152 3.80 -23.55 8.69
N LYS A 153 4.77 -22.74 9.09
CA LYS A 153 5.99 -22.54 8.31
C LYS A 153 6.79 -23.84 8.16
N GLN A 154 6.99 -24.58 9.25
CA GLN A 154 7.70 -25.86 9.20
C GLN A 154 6.96 -26.87 8.33
N ASP A 155 5.63 -26.89 8.37
CA ASP A 155 4.81 -27.75 7.54
C ASP A 155 5.06 -27.54 6.04
N ILE A 156 5.08 -26.27 5.59
CA ILE A 156 5.39 -25.93 4.19
C ILE A 156 6.81 -26.38 3.83
N VAL A 157 7.80 -26.08 4.67
CA VAL A 157 9.21 -26.41 4.40
C VAL A 157 9.43 -27.92 4.33
N ASN A 158 8.75 -28.70 5.17
CA ASN A 158 8.90 -30.15 5.23
C ASN A 158 8.15 -30.89 4.12
N ASN A 159 7.07 -30.30 3.59
CA ASN A 159 6.17 -30.96 2.64
C ASN A 159 6.22 -30.37 1.22
N ALA A 160 6.96 -29.28 0.99
CA ALA A 160 7.14 -28.71 -0.36
C ALA A 160 8.01 -29.63 -1.23
N VAL A 161 7.50 -29.95 -2.42
CA VAL A 161 8.16 -30.82 -3.40
C VAL A 161 8.39 -30.04 -4.69
N PHE A 162 9.60 -30.12 -5.24
CA PHE A 162 9.99 -29.44 -6.47
C PHE A 162 10.31 -30.42 -7.60
N THR A 163 9.69 -30.21 -8.75
CA THR A 163 9.95 -30.98 -9.97
C THR A 163 11.12 -30.35 -10.74
N ALA A 164 12.16 -31.12 -11.06
CA ALA A 164 13.24 -30.61 -11.92
C ALA A 164 12.84 -30.65 -13.39
N ASN A 165 13.48 -29.79 -14.21
CA ASN A 165 13.29 -29.69 -15.67
C ASN A 165 13.48 -31.01 -16.46
N ASN A 166 14.02 -32.07 -15.82
CA ASN A 166 14.24 -33.37 -16.43
C ASN A 166 13.19 -34.42 -16.01
N GLY A 167 12.10 -34.02 -15.35
CA GLY A 167 11.01 -34.93 -14.92
C GLY A 167 11.32 -35.75 -13.66
N ASN A 168 12.54 -35.66 -13.12
CA ASN A 168 12.91 -36.31 -11.86
C ASN A 168 12.51 -35.43 -10.67
N ILE A 169 11.86 -36.04 -9.67
CA ILE A 169 11.53 -35.41 -8.39
C ILE A 169 12.86 -35.17 -7.66
N LYS A 170 13.17 -33.90 -7.35
CA LYS A 170 14.29 -33.58 -6.47
C LYS A 170 13.75 -33.51 -5.05
N GLU A 171 13.98 -34.55 -4.26
CA GLU A 171 13.78 -34.52 -2.80
C GLU A 171 14.95 -33.79 -2.07
N ASN A 172 15.81 -33.08 -2.80
CA ASN A 172 16.95 -32.40 -2.20
C ASN A 172 16.51 -31.18 -1.38
N ILE A 173 16.53 -31.37 -0.06
CA ILE A 173 16.27 -30.43 1.05
C ILE A 173 16.98 -29.06 0.91
N ALA A 174 18.03 -28.97 0.08
CA ALA A 174 18.77 -27.72 -0.15
C ALA A 174 17.97 -26.64 -0.91
N ASP A 175 17.04 -27.02 -1.80
CA ASP A 175 16.17 -26.06 -2.53
C ASP A 175 14.90 -25.70 -1.72
N SER A 176 14.45 -26.57 -0.81
CA SER A 176 13.31 -26.33 0.10
C SER A 176 13.57 -25.17 1.09
N LYS A 177 14.84 -24.78 1.28
CA LYS A 177 15.23 -23.73 2.22
C LYS A 177 15.01 -22.30 1.71
N LEU A 178 14.54 -22.11 0.48
CA LEU A 178 14.46 -20.80 -0.18
C LEU A 178 13.04 -20.37 -0.62
N ILE A 179 11.99 -21.02 -0.12
CA ILE A 179 10.62 -20.53 -0.34
C ILE A 179 10.43 -19.28 0.50
N PRO A 180 10.16 -18.11 -0.10
CA PRO A 180 9.80 -16.92 0.66
C PRO A 180 8.41 -17.11 1.27
N ILE A 181 8.34 -17.03 2.60
CA ILE A 181 7.11 -17.19 3.38
C ILE A 181 6.81 -15.87 4.09
N LEU A 182 5.66 -15.27 3.80
CA LEU A 182 5.16 -14.05 4.43
C LEU A 182 4.22 -14.39 5.59
N LEU A 183 4.34 -13.69 6.71
CA LEU A 183 3.38 -13.77 7.82
C LEU A 183 2.35 -12.65 7.71
N LEU A 184 1.06 -13.01 7.67
CA LEU A 184 -0.06 -12.06 7.63
C LEU A 184 -0.89 -12.12 8.90
N GLY A 185 -0.92 -11.01 9.64
CA GLY A 185 -1.84 -10.81 10.76
C GLY A 185 -3.17 -10.27 10.25
N ASN A 186 -4.21 -11.10 10.17
CA ASN A 186 -5.53 -10.72 9.67
C ASN A 186 -6.46 -10.24 10.80
N LYS A 187 -7.61 -9.68 10.42
CA LYS A 187 -8.67 -9.17 11.31
C LYS A 187 -8.24 -7.98 12.18
N MET A 188 -7.32 -7.17 11.66
CA MET A 188 -6.89 -5.92 12.32
C MET A 188 -8.04 -4.96 12.65
N ASP A 189 -9.15 -5.05 11.92
CA ASP A 189 -10.36 -4.29 12.22
C ASP A 189 -10.92 -4.60 13.61
N LYS A 190 -10.85 -5.84 14.09
CA LYS A 190 -11.34 -6.22 15.43
C LYS A 190 -10.55 -5.56 16.55
N LEU A 191 -9.23 -5.48 16.41
CA LEU A 191 -8.36 -4.76 17.33
C LEU A 191 -8.67 -3.25 17.38
N LYS A 192 -9.28 -2.69 16.33
CA LYS A 192 -9.78 -1.30 16.34
C LYS A 192 -11.12 -1.17 17.07
N TYR A 193 -11.97 -2.20 17.08
CA TYR A 193 -13.31 -2.16 17.70
C TYR A 193 -13.28 -2.28 19.23
N HIS A 194 -12.30 -2.99 19.80
CA HIS A 194 -12.05 -2.99 21.25
C HIS A 194 -11.81 -1.58 21.83
N LYS A 195 -11.55 -0.57 20.99
CA LYS A 195 -11.42 0.85 21.40
C LYS A 195 -12.74 1.55 21.79
N THR A 196 -13.90 0.93 21.57
CA THR A 196 -15.17 1.70 21.57
C THR A 196 -16.24 1.31 22.58
N GLU A 197 -16.22 0.10 23.17
CA GLU A 197 -17.37 -0.34 23.98
C GLU A 197 -17.08 -0.75 25.44
N GLU A 198 -15.83 -0.89 25.89
CA GLU A 198 -15.56 -1.21 27.30
C GLU A 198 -14.50 -0.29 27.91
N GLU A 199 -14.68 -0.02 29.20
CA GLU A 199 -14.22 1.17 29.92
C GLU A 199 -12.70 1.27 30.18
N ARG A 200 -12.15 2.47 29.92
CA ARG A 200 -11.19 3.26 30.75
C ARG A 200 -9.79 2.66 31.04
N ASN A 201 -8.74 3.12 30.33
CA ASN A 201 -7.57 3.86 30.85
C ASN A 201 -6.54 4.12 29.71
N ASP A 202 -6.38 5.38 29.29
CA ASP A 202 -5.67 5.76 28.05
C ASP A 202 -4.15 5.44 28.01
N ASP A 203 -3.48 5.14 29.13
CA ASP A 203 -2.03 4.85 29.16
C ASP A 203 -1.67 3.35 29.05
N ASP A 204 -2.60 2.43 29.36
CA ASP A 204 -2.37 0.97 29.30
C ASP A 204 -2.81 0.36 27.94
N ASP A 205 -3.70 1.02 27.20
CA ASP A 205 -4.39 0.44 26.03
C ASP A 205 -3.63 0.62 24.69
N GLU A 206 -2.86 1.69 24.52
CA GLU A 206 -1.96 1.84 23.36
C GLU A 206 -0.82 0.81 23.40
N MET A 207 -0.47 0.33 24.61
CA MET A 207 0.48 -0.75 24.83
C MET A 207 -0.02 -2.08 24.23
N SER A 208 -1.30 -2.43 24.39
CA SER A 208 -1.86 -3.73 23.97
C SER A 208 -1.87 -3.96 22.45
N TYR A 209 -2.22 -2.93 21.66
CA TYR A 209 -2.15 -2.98 20.20
C TYR A 209 -0.71 -3.12 19.72
N LEU A 210 0.17 -2.27 20.25
CA LEU A 210 1.58 -2.26 19.86
C LEU A 210 2.28 -3.54 20.29
N GLU A 211 1.89 -4.11 21.44
CA GLU A 211 2.36 -5.38 21.95
C GLU A 211 1.96 -6.54 21.02
N THR A 212 0.70 -6.59 20.56
CA THR A 212 0.25 -7.66 19.65
C THR A 212 0.96 -7.61 18.29
N VAL A 213 1.19 -6.40 17.75
CA VAL A 213 1.98 -6.21 16.52
C VAL A 213 3.46 -6.58 16.76
N ARG A 214 4.03 -6.23 17.91
CA ARG A 214 5.40 -6.63 18.30
C ARG A 214 5.54 -8.13 18.48
N VAL A 215 4.52 -8.82 19.00
CA VAL A 215 4.50 -10.28 19.12
C VAL A 215 4.51 -10.90 17.73
N LEU A 216 3.69 -10.40 16.79
CA LEU A 216 3.70 -10.86 15.40
C LEU A 216 5.07 -10.68 14.74
N GLU A 217 5.68 -9.50 14.88
CA GLU A 217 7.03 -9.21 14.39
C GLU A 217 8.08 -10.10 15.06
N GLY A 218 7.96 -10.35 16.37
CA GLY A 218 8.83 -11.23 17.14
C GLY A 218 8.77 -12.69 16.69
N VAL A 219 7.57 -13.21 16.40
CA VAL A 219 7.38 -14.56 15.84
C VAL A 219 7.90 -14.61 14.40
N ALA A 220 7.68 -13.56 13.61
CA ALA A 220 8.26 -13.43 12.28
C ALA A 220 9.78 -13.56 12.38
N LEU A 221 10.43 -12.67 13.17
CA LEU A 221 11.68 -12.77 13.95
C LEU A 221 12.27 -14.18 14.08
N GLN A 222 11.70 -14.87 15.05
CA GLN A 222 12.20 -16.11 15.60
C GLN A 222 12.20 -17.24 14.57
N HIS A 223 11.18 -17.29 13.72
CA HIS A 223 11.02 -18.37 12.76
C HIS A 223 11.60 -18.03 11.38
N GLY A 224 12.14 -16.83 11.15
CA GLY A 224 12.83 -16.45 9.91
C GLY A 224 11.91 -16.15 8.73
N PHE A 225 10.71 -15.62 8.97
CA PHE A 225 9.80 -15.21 7.88
C PHE A 225 10.40 -14.08 7.05
N VAL A 226 9.96 -13.91 5.80
CA VAL A 226 10.42 -12.80 4.92
C VAL A 226 10.04 -11.45 5.50
N GLY A 227 8.88 -11.41 6.15
CA GLY A 227 8.30 -10.23 6.78
C GLY A 227 6.98 -10.57 7.46
N SER A 228 6.51 -9.65 8.29
CA SER A 228 5.15 -9.62 8.84
C SER A 228 4.41 -8.41 8.32
N VAL A 229 3.14 -8.58 7.96
CA VAL A 229 2.24 -7.48 7.59
C VAL A 229 0.90 -7.71 8.25
N THR A 230 0.30 -6.65 8.79
CA THR A 230 -1.05 -6.73 9.32
C THR A 230 -2.06 -6.26 8.28
N VAL A 231 -3.18 -6.96 8.13
CA VAL A 231 -4.20 -6.70 7.12
C VAL A 231 -5.61 -6.83 7.71
N SER A 232 -6.58 -6.22 7.04
CA SER A 232 -7.99 -6.52 7.27
C SER A 232 -8.62 -6.96 5.95
N ALA A 233 -9.12 -8.20 5.92
CA ALA A 233 -9.93 -8.65 4.79
C ALA A 233 -11.31 -7.94 4.74
N LYS A 234 -11.81 -7.48 5.89
CA LYS A 234 -13.10 -6.81 6.04
C LYS A 234 -13.05 -5.37 5.51
N GLU A 235 -12.02 -4.62 5.89
CA GLU A 235 -11.84 -3.24 5.41
C GLU A 235 -11.44 -3.21 3.93
N SER A 236 -11.83 -2.16 3.22
CA SER A 236 -11.46 -1.91 1.83
C SER A 236 -10.22 -1.02 1.71
N ASP A 237 -9.26 -1.18 2.63
CA ASP A 237 -8.07 -0.34 2.80
C ASP A 237 -6.92 -0.71 1.83
N ASN A 238 -7.17 -1.63 0.89
CA ASN A 238 -6.17 -2.21 -0.01
C ASN A 238 -4.97 -2.87 0.70
N SER A 239 -5.03 -3.10 2.02
CA SER A 239 -3.93 -3.69 2.81
C SER A 239 -3.54 -5.07 2.30
N VAL A 240 -4.53 -5.92 2.00
CA VAL A 240 -4.34 -7.25 1.41
C VAL A 240 -3.61 -7.19 0.07
N HIS A 241 -3.96 -6.21 -0.77
CA HIS A 241 -3.32 -6.03 -2.08
C HIS A 241 -1.86 -5.60 -1.93
N ALA A 242 -1.59 -4.65 -1.02
CA ALA A 242 -0.24 -4.17 -0.74
C ALA A 242 0.67 -5.29 -0.20
N ALA A 243 0.16 -6.12 0.71
CA ALA A 243 0.93 -7.22 1.30
C ALA A 243 1.33 -8.28 0.27
N ILE A 244 0.37 -8.73 -0.57
CA ILE A 244 0.65 -9.70 -1.64
C ILE A 244 1.58 -9.09 -2.70
N GLN A 245 1.40 -7.80 -3.02
CA GLN A 245 2.27 -7.09 -3.97
C GLN A 245 3.72 -7.01 -3.46
N SER A 246 3.92 -6.80 -2.16
CA SER A 246 5.26 -6.81 -1.54
C SER A 246 5.95 -8.17 -1.70
N LEU A 247 5.23 -9.27 -1.45
CA LEU A 247 5.76 -10.62 -1.66
C LEU A 247 6.14 -10.86 -3.13
N ILE A 248 5.32 -10.42 -4.08
CA ILE A 248 5.61 -10.56 -5.51
C ILE A 248 6.83 -9.73 -5.92
N ARG A 249 6.96 -8.51 -5.38
CA ARG A 249 8.13 -7.66 -5.60
C ARG A 249 9.41 -8.37 -5.13
N HIS A 250 9.37 -8.99 -3.95
CA HIS A 250 10.48 -9.78 -3.41
C HIS A 250 10.84 -10.96 -4.33
N LEU A 251 9.84 -11.73 -4.78
CA LEU A 251 10.03 -12.83 -5.73
C LEU A 251 10.67 -12.40 -7.05
N LEU A 252 10.22 -11.27 -7.61
CA LEU A 252 10.77 -10.72 -8.84
C LEU A 252 12.23 -10.30 -8.67
N GLN A 253 12.57 -9.65 -7.55
CA GLN A 253 13.95 -9.27 -7.23
C GLN A 253 14.85 -10.51 -7.14
N GLN A 254 14.39 -11.59 -6.49
CA GLN A 254 15.14 -12.84 -6.42
C GLN A 254 15.35 -13.47 -7.81
N LYS A 255 14.29 -13.53 -8.65
CA LYS A 255 14.41 -14.05 -10.04
C LYS A 255 15.35 -13.19 -10.89
N MET A 256 15.35 -11.87 -10.74
CA MET A 256 16.27 -10.96 -11.43
C MET A 256 17.73 -11.14 -10.99
N LYS A 257 17.98 -11.32 -9.68
CA LYS A 257 19.32 -11.63 -9.15
C LYS A 257 19.83 -12.96 -9.74
N LYS A 258 19.03 -14.03 -9.70
CA LYS A 258 19.39 -15.34 -10.29
C LYS A 258 19.74 -15.22 -11.79
N LYS A 259 18.96 -14.48 -12.59
CA LYS A 259 19.27 -14.22 -14.01
C LYS A 259 20.59 -13.48 -14.22
N LYS A 260 20.89 -12.48 -13.38
CA LYS A 260 22.19 -11.75 -13.44
C LYS A 260 23.36 -12.68 -13.10
N LEU A 261 23.23 -13.53 -12.08
CA LEU A 261 24.25 -14.54 -11.74
C LEU A 261 24.47 -15.56 -12.88
N THR A 262 23.42 -16.03 -13.56
CA THR A 262 23.57 -16.97 -14.67
C THR A 262 24.19 -16.33 -15.93
N SER A 263 24.07 -15.01 -16.10
CA SER A 263 24.64 -14.27 -17.25
C SER A 263 26.12 -13.90 -17.09
N LYS A 264 26.64 -13.86 -15.86
CA LYS A 264 28.06 -13.65 -15.57
C LYS A 264 28.68 -14.99 -15.17
N GLY A 265 29.23 -15.74 -16.12
CA GLY A 265 30.01 -16.93 -15.81
C GLY A 265 31.19 -16.58 -14.90
N GLY A 266 31.13 -16.97 -13.62
CA GLY A 266 32.24 -16.77 -12.69
C GLY A 266 31.88 -17.13 -11.24
N LYS A 267 32.63 -18.06 -10.65
CA LYS A 267 32.57 -18.45 -9.24
C LYS A 267 32.78 -17.23 -8.33
N LEU A 268 31.93 -17.07 -7.32
CA LEU A 268 32.18 -16.18 -6.18
C LEU A 268 32.54 -17.01 -4.93
N SER A 269 33.42 -16.44 -4.10
CA SER A 269 34.04 -17.11 -2.96
C SER A 269 33.03 -17.37 -1.83
N LYS A 270 33.29 -18.40 -1.02
CA LYS A 270 32.44 -18.82 0.10
C LYS A 270 32.20 -17.76 1.19
N ASN A 271 32.82 -16.58 1.11
CA ASN A 271 32.76 -15.55 2.14
C ASN A 271 31.65 -14.51 1.92
N ASP A 272 30.97 -14.50 0.76
CA ASP A 272 29.81 -13.63 0.51
C ASP A 272 28.48 -14.23 1.01
N LEU A 273 28.50 -15.49 1.46
CA LEU A 273 27.33 -16.23 1.96
C LEU A 273 27.02 -15.97 3.45
N GLU A 274 27.92 -15.31 4.19
CA GLU A 274 27.76 -15.08 5.64
C GLU A 274 27.21 -13.69 5.99
N LEU A 275 26.90 -12.85 5.00
CA LEU A 275 26.35 -11.50 5.19
C LEU A 275 24.88 -11.33 4.75
N GLU A 276 24.21 -12.39 4.28
CA GLU A 276 22.84 -12.30 3.73
C GLU A 276 21.72 -12.84 4.64
N GLU A 277 22.02 -13.28 5.86
CA GLU A 277 20.99 -13.52 6.90
C GLU A 277 20.74 -12.23 7.67
N LYS A 278 19.70 -11.46 7.25
CA LYS A 278 18.93 -10.43 8.00
C LYS A 278 18.49 -9.25 7.12
N ASN A 279 17.88 -9.51 5.96
CA ASN A 279 16.94 -8.52 5.40
C ASN A 279 15.53 -8.94 5.80
N TYR A 280 15.18 -8.66 7.06
CA TYR A 280 13.78 -8.60 7.46
C TYR A 280 13.13 -7.48 6.67
N VAL A 281 12.14 -7.82 5.86
CA VAL A 281 11.21 -6.83 5.33
C VAL A 281 10.11 -6.72 6.37
N THR A 282 10.41 -6.07 7.51
CA THR A 282 9.39 -5.60 8.44
C THR A 282 8.62 -4.52 7.70
N ILE A 283 7.45 -4.85 7.14
CA ILE A 283 6.53 -3.80 6.69
C ILE A 283 5.54 -3.65 7.83
N SER A 284 5.97 -2.86 8.82
CA SER A 284 5.06 -2.33 9.81
C SER A 284 3.99 -1.50 9.10
N PRO A 285 2.71 -1.57 9.51
CA PRO A 285 1.65 -0.70 8.96
C PRO A 285 1.95 0.79 9.12
N LEU A 286 2.87 1.16 10.02
CA LEU A 286 3.34 2.54 10.23
C LEU A 286 4.39 3.00 9.20
N GLU A 287 4.98 2.10 8.41
CA GLU A 287 5.93 2.45 7.35
C GLU A 287 5.27 2.66 5.98
N ILE A 288 3.93 2.66 5.89
CA ILE A 288 3.18 3.15 4.71
C ILE A 288 3.16 4.70 4.69
N SER A 289 4.25 5.32 5.12
CA SER A 289 4.72 6.55 4.52
C SER A 289 5.93 6.17 3.65
N GLU A 290 5.73 5.23 2.71
CA GLU A 290 6.62 5.13 1.55
C GLU A 290 6.57 6.53 0.94
N LYS A 291 7.62 7.33 1.16
CA LYS A 291 7.89 8.51 0.35
C LYS A 291 7.81 7.98 -1.06
N LYS A 292 6.71 8.24 -1.78
CA LYS A 292 6.58 7.80 -3.17
C LYS A 292 7.86 8.33 -3.81
N GLU A 293 8.74 7.51 -4.33
CA GLU A 293 9.91 8.02 -5.05
C GLU A 293 9.49 8.23 -6.51
N PHE A 294 10.02 9.24 -7.18
CA PHE A 294 9.80 9.37 -8.62
C PHE A 294 10.35 8.14 -9.33
N ILE A 295 9.71 7.74 -10.43
CA ILE A 295 10.20 6.61 -11.24
C ILE A 295 11.56 7.01 -11.81
N PRO A 296 12.67 6.33 -11.44
CA PRO A 296 14.00 6.75 -11.83
C PRO A 296 14.20 6.51 -13.33
N LEU A 297 14.64 7.54 -14.06
CA LEU A 297 14.92 7.50 -15.48
C LEU A 297 16.40 7.16 -15.77
N ILE A 298 17.16 6.71 -14.76
CA ILE A 298 18.60 6.35 -14.82
C ILE A 298 18.91 5.32 -15.90
N VAL A 299 17.95 4.45 -16.26
CA VAL A 299 18.10 3.44 -17.33
C VAL A 299 17.73 4.00 -18.71
N THR A 300 17.11 5.18 -18.77
CA THR A 300 16.81 5.89 -20.01
C THR A 300 17.99 6.79 -20.38
N LYS A 301 18.21 7.00 -21.68
CA LYS A 301 19.22 7.97 -22.16
C LYS A 301 18.76 9.42 -21.97
N VAL A 302 17.84 9.70 -21.04
CA VAL A 302 17.22 11.01 -20.80
C VAL A 302 17.31 11.36 -19.30
N SER A 303 18.48 11.15 -18.70
CA SER A 303 18.74 11.40 -17.26
C SER A 303 18.67 12.88 -16.85
N GLU A 304 18.53 13.80 -17.80
CA GLU A 304 18.35 15.24 -17.54
C GLU A 304 17.09 15.51 -16.70
N PHE A 305 16.05 14.68 -16.83
CA PHE A 305 14.82 14.81 -16.05
C PHE A 305 14.96 14.39 -14.58
N ASP A 306 15.89 13.47 -14.27
CA ASP A 306 16.04 12.94 -12.91
C ASP A 306 16.44 14.04 -11.91
N VAL A 307 17.23 15.02 -12.36
CA VAL A 307 17.64 16.17 -11.54
C VAL A 307 16.43 17.03 -11.17
N PHE A 308 15.58 17.36 -12.14
CA PHE A 308 14.38 18.17 -11.90
C PHE A 308 13.34 17.43 -11.04
N PHE A 309 13.16 16.12 -11.26
CA PHE A 309 12.28 15.32 -10.40
C PHE A 309 12.82 15.23 -8.97
N ALA A 310 14.13 15.09 -8.78
CA ALA A 310 14.72 15.09 -7.45
C ALA A 310 14.52 16.43 -6.71
N GLU A 311 14.63 17.55 -7.42
CA GLU A 311 14.38 18.89 -6.89
C GLU A 311 12.91 19.07 -6.44
N CYS A 312 11.96 18.40 -7.09
CA CYS A 312 10.54 18.45 -6.72
C CYS A 312 10.20 17.66 -5.44
N ASN A 313 11.04 16.75 -4.96
CA ASN A 313 10.72 15.93 -3.79
C ASN A 313 10.50 16.76 -2.52
N ASN A 314 11.38 17.73 -2.24
CA ASN A 314 11.32 18.54 -1.02
C ASN A 314 10.08 19.47 -0.99
N PRO A 315 9.74 20.19 -2.08
CA PRO A 315 8.48 20.93 -2.16
C PRO A 315 7.24 20.04 -1.99
N ILE A 316 7.21 18.83 -2.59
CA ILE A 316 6.09 17.88 -2.42
C ILE A 316 5.95 17.44 -0.96
N GLU A 317 7.06 17.06 -0.32
CA GLU A 317 7.06 16.67 1.09
C GLU A 317 6.60 17.82 2.00
N THR A 318 7.04 19.05 1.70
CA THR A 318 6.60 20.25 2.42
C THR A 318 5.08 20.41 2.32
N VAL A 319 4.50 20.34 1.11
CA VAL A 319 3.05 20.45 0.89
C VAL A 319 2.27 19.34 1.60
N GLN A 320 2.76 18.11 1.56
CA GLN A 320 2.11 16.98 2.23
C GLN A 320 2.14 17.13 3.75
N ASN A 321 3.27 17.53 4.32
CA ASN A 321 3.44 17.72 5.75
C ASN A 321 2.63 18.92 6.29
N THR A 322 2.48 20.00 5.51
CA THR A 322 1.65 21.13 5.90
C THR A 322 0.17 20.82 5.77
N SER A 323 -0.25 20.10 4.72
CA SER A 323 -1.63 19.63 4.52
C SER A 323 -2.11 18.74 5.66
N THR A 324 -1.35 17.68 5.94
CA THR A 324 -1.65 16.72 7.02
C THR A 324 -1.64 17.39 8.38
N GLY A 325 -0.61 18.21 8.66
CA GLY A 325 -0.52 18.96 9.90
C GLY A 325 -1.70 19.91 10.16
N LEU A 326 -2.27 20.54 9.11
CA LEU A 326 -3.47 21.36 9.24
C LEU A 326 -4.71 20.53 9.58
N LEU A 327 -4.91 19.40 8.88
CA LEU A 327 -6.05 18.50 9.13
C LEU A 327 -6.00 17.92 10.55
N ASP A 328 -4.82 17.51 11.01
CA ASP A 328 -4.63 16.97 12.36
C ASP A 328 -4.90 18.03 13.42
N ALA A 329 -4.39 19.25 13.24
CA ALA A 329 -4.66 20.37 14.14
C ALA A 329 -6.16 20.71 14.23
N MET A 330 -6.88 20.72 13.09
CA MET A 330 -8.33 20.95 13.09
C MET A 330 -9.10 19.83 13.81
N ASN A 331 -8.70 18.58 13.62
CA ASN A 331 -9.34 17.44 14.27
C ASN A 331 -9.09 17.43 15.79
N ASN A 332 -7.88 17.76 16.22
CA ASN A 332 -7.55 17.90 17.63
C ASN A 332 -8.35 19.03 18.28
N PHE A 333 -8.46 20.19 17.62
CA PHE A 333 -9.28 21.29 18.09
C PHE A 333 -10.75 20.88 18.27
N LYS A 334 -11.36 20.22 17.28
CA LYS A 334 -12.75 19.73 17.38
C LYS A 334 -12.95 18.74 18.54
N ARG A 335 -11.97 17.86 18.78
CA ARG A 335 -11.98 16.95 19.94
C ARG A 335 -11.86 17.72 21.25
N ALA A 336 -11.01 18.74 21.31
CA ALA A 336 -10.86 19.60 22.48
C ALA A 336 -12.17 20.34 22.82
N CYS A 337 -12.86 20.88 21.81
CA CYS A 337 -14.17 21.51 21.96
C CYS A 337 -15.21 20.54 22.55
N SER A 338 -15.30 19.33 22.00
CA SER A 338 -16.25 18.32 22.50
C SER A 338 -15.94 17.90 23.95
N ARG A 339 -14.66 17.70 24.30
CA ARG A 339 -14.24 17.35 25.69
C ARG A 339 -14.51 18.47 26.69
N ALA A 340 -14.42 19.74 26.26
CA ALA A 340 -14.70 20.89 27.10
C ALA A 340 -16.20 21.23 27.21
N GLY A 341 -17.08 20.46 26.55
CA GLY A 341 -18.52 20.71 26.54
C GLY A 341 -18.95 21.90 25.67
N VAL A 342 -18.08 22.36 24.77
CA VAL A 342 -18.35 23.45 23.83
C VAL A 342 -19.32 23.00 22.74
N THR A 343 -19.16 21.76 22.25
CA THR A 343 -20.02 21.16 21.23
C THR A 343 -20.54 19.80 21.70
N SER A 344 -21.72 19.42 21.21
CA SER A 344 -22.34 18.12 21.51
C SER A 344 -21.69 16.95 20.79
N SER A 345 -20.85 17.20 19.78
CA SER A 345 -20.23 16.18 18.94
C SER A 345 -18.86 16.61 18.40
N THR A 346 -18.00 15.63 18.16
CA THR A 346 -16.69 15.80 17.49
C THR A 346 -16.81 16.04 15.98
N LYS A 347 -18.00 15.82 15.41
CA LYS A 347 -18.31 16.14 14.00
C LYS A 347 -18.76 17.58 13.78
N ALA A 348 -18.74 18.40 14.83
CA ALA A 348 -19.17 19.79 14.74
C ALA A 348 -18.39 20.57 13.67
N SER A 349 -19.08 21.55 13.07
CA SER A 349 -18.45 22.49 12.16
C SER A 349 -17.51 23.43 12.93
N LEU A 350 -16.60 24.11 12.22
CA LEU A 350 -15.72 25.10 12.84
C LEU A 350 -16.53 26.27 13.42
N GLU A 351 -17.61 26.65 12.73
CA GLU A 351 -18.55 27.70 13.15
C GLU A 351 -19.27 27.31 14.45
N GLU A 352 -19.81 26.09 14.54
CA GLU A 352 -20.44 25.57 15.76
C GLU A 352 -19.49 25.54 16.95
N CYS A 353 -18.20 25.23 16.72
CA CYS A 353 -17.19 25.27 17.77
C CYS A 353 -16.95 26.71 18.29
N ILE A 354 -16.96 27.69 17.39
CA ILE A 354 -16.74 29.10 17.73
C ILE A 354 -17.96 29.68 18.43
N ASP A 355 -19.16 29.37 17.93
CA ASP A 355 -20.43 29.78 18.55
C ASP A 355 -20.58 29.19 19.95
N GLY A 356 -20.20 27.92 20.15
CA GLY A 356 -20.15 27.30 21.47
C GLY A 356 -19.17 28.00 22.42
N LEU A 357 -18.00 28.43 21.92
CA LEU A 357 -17.04 29.19 22.72
C LEU A 357 -17.59 30.56 23.10
N LYS A 358 -18.26 31.25 22.18
CA LYS A 358 -18.95 32.53 22.46
C LYS A 358 -19.99 32.36 23.56
N GLN A 359 -20.85 31.36 23.46
CA GLN A 359 -21.91 31.11 24.43
C GLN A 359 -21.38 30.81 25.84
N LEU A 360 -20.28 30.07 25.94
CA LEU A 360 -19.67 29.73 27.22
C LEU A 360 -18.86 30.86 27.87
N ILE A 361 -18.40 31.83 27.08
CA ILE A 361 -17.61 32.98 27.57
C ILE A 361 -18.50 34.21 27.82
N ARG A 362 -19.69 34.27 27.20
CA ARG A 362 -20.65 35.36 27.36
C ARG A 362 -21.04 35.53 28.83
N THR A 363 -21.03 36.78 29.30
CA THR A 363 -21.58 37.20 30.61
C THR A 363 -22.94 37.85 30.39
N ASP A 364 -23.77 37.94 31.44
CA ASP A 364 -25.10 38.56 31.36
C ASP A 364 -25.05 40.05 30.94
N ASP A 365 -23.89 40.70 31.10
CA ASP A 365 -23.68 42.13 30.86
C ASP A 365 -22.88 42.48 29.59
N ASP A 366 -22.15 41.53 28.98
CA ASP A 366 -21.31 41.78 27.78
C ASP A 366 -21.60 40.80 26.64
N GLU A 367 -22.16 41.29 25.53
CA GLU A 367 -22.37 40.48 24.33
C GLU A 367 -21.06 40.11 23.62
N ASP A 368 -19.99 40.89 23.81
CA ASP A 368 -18.70 40.77 23.09
C ASP A 368 -17.53 40.40 24.02
N ALA A 369 -17.64 39.30 24.78
CA ALA A 369 -16.57 38.87 25.69
C ALA A 369 -15.35 38.22 24.98
N LEU A 370 -15.53 37.83 23.71
CA LEU A 370 -14.53 37.17 22.86
C LEU A 370 -14.31 37.98 21.57
N GLU A 371 -13.07 38.42 21.34
CA GLU A 371 -12.69 39.22 20.17
C GLU A 371 -11.80 38.42 19.20
N ALA A 372 -11.99 38.65 17.90
CA ALA A 372 -11.14 38.10 16.85
C ALA A 372 -10.19 39.17 16.31
N HIS A 373 -8.89 38.91 16.40
CA HIS A 373 -7.83 39.78 15.91
C HIS A 373 -7.10 39.12 14.73
N GLU A 374 -6.81 39.88 13.68
CA GLU A 374 -6.06 39.40 12.52
C GLU A 374 -4.56 39.40 12.85
N ASP A 375 -3.89 38.24 12.75
CA ASP A 375 -2.45 38.10 12.95
C ASP A 375 -1.81 37.34 11.78
N GLY A 376 -1.31 38.09 10.79
CA GLY A 376 -0.51 37.52 9.69
C GLY A 376 -1.24 36.51 8.81
N GLY A 377 -2.55 36.67 8.61
CA GLY A 377 -3.40 35.79 7.79
C GLY A 377 -4.09 34.66 8.56
N TYR A 378 -3.98 34.64 9.89
CA TYR A 378 -4.74 33.77 10.79
C TYR A 378 -5.50 34.59 11.84
N ILE A 379 -6.56 34.02 12.44
CA ILE A 379 -7.40 34.71 13.44
C ILE A 379 -7.00 34.30 14.85
N LYS A 380 -6.64 35.28 15.67
CA LYS A 380 -6.39 35.10 17.09
C LYS A 380 -7.63 35.45 17.90
N LEU A 381 -8.11 34.47 18.65
CA LEU A 381 -9.21 34.63 19.59
C LEU A 381 -8.71 35.17 20.94
N LEU A 382 -9.10 36.38 21.32
CA LEU A 382 -8.72 37.02 22.57
C LEU A 382 -9.95 37.20 23.47
N VAL A 383 -9.83 36.79 24.73
CA VAL A 383 -10.83 37.07 25.76
C VAL A 383 -10.50 38.41 26.40
N LYS A 384 -11.50 39.27 26.63
CA LYS A 384 -11.33 40.53 27.35
C LYS A 384 -10.75 40.31 28.75
N GLU A 385 -9.85 41.18 29.19
CA GLU A 385 -9.14 41.01 30.47
C GLU A 385 -10.08 40.92 31.68
N GLU A 386 -11.22 41.60 31.63
CA GLU A 386 -12.26 41.61 32.67
C GLU A 386 -12.94 40.23 32.87
N VAL A 387 -12.99 39.41 31.81
CA VAL A 387 -13.67 38.10 31.81
C VAL A 387 -12.65 36.95 31.96
N LYS A 388 -11.37 37.22 31.75
CA LYS A 388 -10.27 36.24 31.70
C LYS A 388 -10.15 35.37 32.96
N GLU A 389 -10.42 35.92 34.15
CA GLU A 389 -10.39 35.18 35.43
C GLU A 389 -11.62 34.29 35.65
N ARG A 390 -12.71 34.51 34.91
CA ARG A 390 -13.97 33.76 35.03
C ARG A 390 -14.10 32.62 34.03
N VAL A 391 -13.22 32.56 33.03
CA VAL A 391 -13.24 31.50 32.01
C VAL A 391 -12.87 30.16 32.63
N SER A 392 -13.70 29.15 32.38
CA SER A 392 -13.47 27.78 32.83
C SER A 392 -12.14 27.23 32.27
N GLY A 393 -11.33 26.57 33.13
CA GLY A 393 -10.03 26.01 32.74
C GLY A 393 -10.05 25.12 31.47
N PRO A 394 -11.06 24.25 31.28
CA PRO A 394 -11.30 23.54 30.02
C PRO A 394 -11.41 24.46 28.78
N VAL A 395 -12.17 25.55 28.86
CA VAL A 395 -12.36 26.50 27.74
C VAL A 395 -11.05 27.22 27.42
N GLN A 396 -10.28 27.58 28.45
CA GLN A 396 -8.97 28.20 28.24
C GLN A 396 -7.95 27.25 27.60
N ARG A 397 -8.01 25.94 27.90
CA ARG A 397 -7.22 24.93 27.19
C ARG A 397 -7.61 24.80 25.72
N VAL A 398 -8.89 24.90 25.39
CA VAL A 398 -9.38 24.89 23.99
C VAL A 398 -8.86 26.11 23.23
N LEU A 399 -8.94 27.31 23.82
CA LEU A 399 -8.38 28.53 23.22
C LEU A 399 -6.86 28.43 23.01
N ASN A 400 -6.14 27.87 23.98
CA ASN A 400 -4.70 27.65 23.85
C ASN A 400 -4.38 26.63 22.73
N SER A 401 -5.11 25.51 22.64
CA SER A 401 -4.95 24.52 21.57
C SER A 401 -5.27 25.13 20.20
N PHE A 402 -6.30 25.98 20.11
CA PHE A 402 -6.60 26.72 18.88
C PHE A 402 -5.42 27.59 18.43
N HIS A 403 -4.78 28.35 19.34
CA HIS A 403 -3.61 29.15 18.98
C HIS A 403 -2.35 28.32 18.71
N SER A 404 -2.07 27.30 19.53
CA SER A 404 -0.83 26.51 19.45
C SER A 404 -0.83 25.51 18.31
N GLU A 405 -1.98 24.95 17.96
CA GLU A 405 -2.10 23.92 16.93
C GLU A 405 -2.66 24.53 15.64
N VAL A 406 -3.91 24.98 15.65
CA VAL A 406 -4.60 25.45 14.42
C VAL A 406 -3.92 26.71 13.88
N GLY A 407 -3.56 27.64 14.75
CA GLY A 407 -2.87 28.88 14.37
C GLY A 407 -1.46 28.65 13.84
N ALA A 408 -0.69 27.81 14.52
CA ALA A 408 0.64 27.44 14.05
C ALA A 408 0.60 26.71 12.71
N ALA A 409 -0.34 25.77 12.54
CA ALA A 409 -0.51 25.02 11.29
C ALA A 409 -0.96 25.92 10.13
N SER A 410 -1.93 26.80 10.36
CA SER A 410 -2.42 27.77 9.36
C SER A 410 -1.30 28.73 8.92
N LYS A 411 -0.52 29.25 9.88
CA LYS A 411 0.64 30.10 9.58
C LYS A 411 1.72 29.35 8.80
N LYS A 412 1.96 28.08 9.14
CA LYS A 412 2.92 27.22 8.42
C LYS A 412 2.49 27.01 6.97
N VAL A 413 1.20 26.77 6.71
CA VAL A 413 0.64 26.67 5.35
C VAL A 413 0.85 27.98 4.58
N LEU A 414 0.47 29.12 5.15
CA LEU A 414 0.57 30.43 4.48
C LEU A 414 2.02 30.86 4.17
N VAL A 415 3.00 30.42 4.97
CA VAL A 415 4.42 30.75 4.76
C VAL A 415 5.11 29.75 3.84
N GLN A 416 4.87 28.44 4.03
CA GLN A 416 5.64 27.39 3.34
C GLN A 416 5.02 26.94 2.01
N CYS A 417 3.69 26.90 1.89
CA CYS A 417 3.02 26.44 0.67
C CYS A 417 3.26 27.34 -0.55
N PRO A 418 3.25 28.69 -0.46
CA PRO A 418 3.51 29.53 -1.62
C PRO A 418 4.92 29.35 -2.19
N GLY A 419 5.92 29.22 -1.31
CA GLY A 419 7.31 28.97 -1.71
C GLY A 419 7.45 27.62 -2.42
N ALA A 420 6.87 26.56 -1.82
CA ALA A 420 6.86 25.23 -2.42
C ALA A 420 6.09 25.20 -3.77
N LEU A 421 4.96 25.90 -3.86
CA LEU A 421 4.14 26.01 -5.08
C LEU A 421 4.91 26.69 -6.22
N ASN A 422 5.62 27.78 -5.94
CA ASN A 422 6.43 28.47 -6.94
C ASN A 422 7.57 27.57 -7.45
N SER A 423 8.29 26.89 -6.54
CA SER A 423 9.33 25.94 -6.93
C SER A 423 8.79 24.77 -7.76
N LEU A 424 7.59 24.26 -7.43
CA LEU A 424 6.93 23.20 -8.20
C LEU A 424 6.55 23.67 -9.60
N ARG A 425 5.98 24.87 -9.75
CA ARG A 425 5.60 25.45 -11.05
C ARG A 425 6.82 25.75 -11.92
N GLU A 426 7.87 26.33 -11.35
CA GLU A 426 9.12 26.59 -12.07
C GLU A 426 9.75 25.29 -12.61
N ASN A 427 9.69 24.20 -11.83
CA ASN A 427 10.19 22.91 -12.28
C ASN A 427 9.25 22.22 -13.26
N GLU A 428 7.93 22.37 -13.09
CA GLU A 428 6.93 21.90 -14.04
C GLU A 428 7.12 22.54 -15.42
N ASP A 429 7.36 23.86 -15.49
CA ASP A 429 7.63 24.57 -16.74
C ASP A 429 8.90 24.06 -17.45
N LYS A 430 10.00 23.90 -16.70
CA LYS A 430 11.26 23.32 -17.23
C LYS A 430 11.06 21.89 -17.74
N ILE A 431 10.30 21.07 -17.00
CA ILE A 431 10.01 19.68 -17.37
C ILE A 431 9.15 19.65 -18.64
N ASN A 432 8.14 20.52 -18.76
CA ASN A 432 7.27 20.60 -19.92
C ASN A 432 8.01 21.05 -21.18
N GLU A 433 8.94 22.01 -21.06
CA GLU A 433 9.81 22.43 -22.15
C GLU A 433 10.69 21.26 -22.65
N LEU A 434 11.31 20.51 -21.73
CA LEU A 434 12.14 19.36 -22.07
C LEU A 434 11.31 18.20 -22.63
N LYS A 435 10.10 17.99 -22.11
CA LYS A 435 9.17 16.93 -22.51
C LYS A 435 8.80 17.01 -23.99
N ALA A 436 8.61 18.22 -24.53
CA ALA A 436 8.29 18.45 -25.94
C ALA A 436 9.35 17.83 -26.89
N THR A 437 10.61 17.78 -26.47
CA THR A 437 11.71 17.20 -27.26
C THR A 437 12.19 15.83 -26.76
N ALA A 438 11.55 15.28 -25.71
CA ALA A 438 12.03 14.06 -25.04
C ALA A 438 12.03 12.83 -25.95
N PHE A 439 11.02 12.68 -26.80
CA PHE A 439 10.93 11.56 -27.75
C PHE A 439 12.02 11.61 -28.82
N GLU A 440 12.25 12.77 -29.40
CA GLU A 440 13.29 13.01 -30.41
C GLU A 440 14.69 12.83 -29.81
N ARG A 441 14.92 13.34 -28.59
CA ARG A 441 16.20 13.13 -27.88
C ARG A 441 16.45 11.67 -27.55
N ALA A 442 15.42 10.94 -27.11
CA ALA A 442 15.55 9.50 -26.81
C ALA A 442 15.92 8.71 -28.07
N THR A 443 15.25 8.98 -29.18
CA THR A 443 15.52 8.30 -30.47
C THR A 443 16.86 8.70 -31.09
N ALA A 444 17.24 9.99 -31.04
CA ALA A 444 18.53 10.50 -31.49
C ALA A 444 19.71 9.88 -30.72
N ARG A 445 19.53 9.56 -29.43
CA ARG A 445 20.52 8.85 -28.62
C ARG A 445 20.58 7.35 -28.92
N GLY A 446 19.89 6.85 -29.95
CA GLY A 446 19.94 5.45 -30.39
C GLY A 446 19.05 4.52 -29.57
N MET A 447 17.94 5.02 -29.02
CA MET A 447 16.94 4.21 -28.33
C MET A 447 15.91 3.64 -29.32
N THR A 448 15.44 2.42 -29.08
CA THR A 448 14.35 1.85 -29.89
C THR A 448 13.06 2.64 -29.68
N GLN A 449 12.26 2.77 -30.74
CA GLN A 449 10.95 3.46 -30.71
C GLN A 449 10.06 3.00 -29.55
N ARG A 450 10.05 1.69 -29.24
CA ARG A 450 9.29 1.12 -28.12
C ARG A 450 9.79 1.59 -26.76
N ARG A 451 11.11 1.65 -26.54
CA ARG A 451 11.69 2.13 -25.28
C ARG A 451 11.58 3.65 -25.12
N ALA A 452 11.66 4.41 -26.21
CA ALA A 452 11.43 5.85 -26.20
C ALA A 452 10.00 6.19 -25.76
N LYS A 453 8.98 5.46 -26.27
CA LYS A 453 7.59 5.61 -25.83
C LYS A 453 7.39 5.29 -24.35
N ALA A 454 8.02 4.21 -23.85
CA ALA A 454 7.96 3.85 -22.43
C ALA A 454 8.62 4.93 -21.54
N ALA A 455 9.74 5.51 -21.97
CA ALA A 455 10.40 6.60 -21.23
C ALA A 455 9.52 7.85 -21.16
N VAL A 456 8.84 8.22 -22.25
CA VAL A 456 7.88 9.35 -22.24
C VAL A 456 6.70 9.06 -21.31
N CYS A 457 6.17 7.83 -21.29
CA CYS A 457 5.10 7.44 -20.36
C CYS A 457 5.52 7.53 -18.89
N ASN A 458 6.78 7.19 -18.56
CA ASN A 458 7.30 7.38 -17.20
C ASN A 458 7.46 8.87 -16.84
N ILE A 459 7.88 9.70 -17.79
CA ILE A 459 7.91 11.16 -17.62
C ILE A 459 6.49 11.69 -17.36
N ASP A 460 5.50 11.24 -18.14
CA ASP A 460 4.09 11.60 -17.95
C ASP A 460 3.60 11.24 -16.54
N ALA A 461 3.89 10.03 -16.06
CA ALA A 461 3.50 9.59 -14.72
C ALA A 461 4.14 10.45 -13.61
N ASN A 462 5.41 10.81 -13.75
CA ASN A 462 6.09 11.71 -12.81
C ASN A 462 5.50 13.14 -12.86
N CYS A 463 5.13 13.64 -14.05
CA CYS A 463 4.45 14.93 -14.20
C CYS A 463 3.07 14.93 -13.54
N THR A 464 2.27 13.87 -13.72
CA THR A 464 0.96 13.74 -13.05
C THR A 464 1.09 13.91 -11.55
N ARG A 465 2.11 13.30 -10.96
CA ARG A 465 2.38 13.40 -9.52
C ARG A 465 2.74 14.81 -9.07
N ILE A 466 3.51 15.56 -9.86
CA ILE A 466 3.79 16.98 -9.58
C ILE A 466 2.48 17.77 -9.62
N GLY A 467 1.64 17.53 -10.63
CA GLY A 467 0.32 18.16 -10.76
C GLY A 467 -0.60 17.89 -9.57
N GLU A 468 -0.64 16.65 -9.07
CA GLU A 468 -1.39 16.29 -7.85
C GLU A 468 -0.91 17.07 -6.62
N ALA A 469 0.41 17.24 -6.47
CA ALA A 469 0.98 18.01 -5.37
C ALA A 469 0.67 19.51 -5.48
N VAL A 470 0.71 20.07 -6.69
CA VAL A 470 0.31 21.46 -6.97
C VAL A 470 -1.17 21.67 -6.63
N ALA A 471 -2.05 20.75 -7.05
CA ALA A 471 -3.48 20.80 -6.72
C ALA A 471 -3.69 20.76 -5.19
N THR A 472 -3.01 19.84 -4.50
CA THR A 472 -3.07 19.72 -3.04
C THR A 472 -2.62 21.02 -2.34
N ALA A 473 -1.55 21.65 -2.83
CA ALA A 473 -1.07 22.94 -2.29
C ALA A 473 -2.10 24.06 -2.46
N MET A 474 -2.75 24.13 -3.62
CA MET A 474 -3.79 25.13 -3.89
C MET A 474 -5.05 24.90 -3.05
N GLU A 475 -5.48 23.64 -2.92
CA GLU A 475 -6.64 23.27 -2.10
C GLU A 475 -6.40 23.60 -0.62
N THR A 476 -5.21 23.28 -0.09
CA THR A 476 -4.86 23.57 1.32
C THR A 476 -4.79 25.06 1.61
N MET A 477 -4.20 25.85 0.72
CA MET A 477 -4.22 27.32 0.85
C MET A 477 -5.65 27.88 0.79
N THR A 478 -6.48 27.36 -0.12
CA THR A 478 -7.89 27.76 -0.24
C THR A 478 -8.70 27.36 0.99
N ALA A 479 -8.40 26.20 1.59
CA ALA A 479 -9.03 25.74 2.82
C ALA A 479 -8.76 26.71 3.99
N VAL A 480 -7.51 27.15 4.17
CA VAL A 480 -7.15 28.15 5.20
C VAL A 480 -7.90 29.47 4.99
N ASP A 481 -7.98 29.98 3.76
CA ASP A 481 -8.72 31.21 3.45
C ASP A 481 -10.23 31.07 3.69
N ASN A 482 -10.79 29.90 3.38
CA ASN A 482 -12.19 29.60 3.67
C ASN A 482 -12.46 29.51 5.17
N ASP A 483 -11.60 28.83 5.93
CA ASP A 483 -11.73 28.71 7.37
C ASP A 483 -11.59 30.07 8.06
N TYR A 484 -10.66 30.91 7.58
CA TYR A 484 -10.54 32.30 8.00
C TYR A 484 -11.84 33.09 7.82
N LYS A 485 -12.46 32.99 6.64
CA LYS A 485 -13.74 33.66 6.35
C LYS A 485 -14.87 33.13 7.24
N LYS A 486 -14.93 31.83 7.50
CA LYS A 486 -15.94 31.21 8.37
C LYS A 486 -15.79 31.67 9.81
N ILE A 487 -14.57 31.66 10.35
CA ILE A 487 -14.28 32.17 11.70
C ILE A 487 -14.69 33.64 11.81
N LYS A 488 -14.34 34.47 10.81
CA LYS A 488 -14.70 35.89 10.79
C LYS A 488 -16.21 36.11 10.71
N ALA A 489 -16.92 35.31 9.91
CA ALA A 489 -18.38 35.36 9.81
C ALA A 489 -19.05 34.96 11.13
N ALA A 490 -18.62 33.85 11.74
CA ALA A 490 -19.08 33.40 13.06
C ALA A 490 -18.80 34.42 14.16
N MET A 491 -17.81 35.30 13.98
CA MET A 491 -17.49 36.36 14.93
C MET A 491 -18.33 37.62 14.80
N LEU A 492 -18.83 37.93 13.60
CA LEU A 492 -19.62 39.13 13.31
C LEU A 492 -21.13 38.96 13.58
N TRP A 493 -21.59 37.71 13.68
CA TRP A 493 -22.95 37.32 14.04
C TRP A 493 -22.97 36.78 15.46
#